data_AF-A0A6P0RS65-F1
#
_entry.id   AF-A0A6P0RS65-F1
#
_cell.length_a   1.000
_cell.length_b   1.000
_cell.length_c   1.000
_cell.angle_alpha   90.00
_cell.angle_beta   90.00
_cell.angle_gamma   90.00
#
_symmetry.space_group_name_H-M   'P 1'
#
loop_
_entity.id
_entity.type
_entity.pdbx_description
1 polymer ?
#
loop_
_entity_poly.entity_id
_entity_poly.type
_entity_poly.pdbx_seq_one_letter_code
_entity_poly.pdbx_strand_id
1 'polypeptide(L)'
;MKLEDYFDFFTPNDIRLKGTRVGIENILYEYIHRKLSPEEIEQQFRTITLEQVYATILYYLSDRKTVGKYLADWLEWGHQQRKAQDMNPHPGIIRLRERIAKYGSDPEVHKAIRDRQKLATIENTKEVGDTSK
;
A
#
# COMPACT_ATOMS: atom_id res chain seq x y z
N MET A 1 19.68 7.91 25.78
CA MET A 1 19.01 7.24 24.64
C MET A 1 18.96 8.23 23.49
N LYS A 2 19.39 7.83 22.29
CA LYS A 2 19.37 8.70 21.12
C LYS A 2 18.11 8.41 20.30
N LEU A 3 17.47 9.43 19.74
CA LEU A 3 16.23 9.24 18.96
C LEU A 3 16.49 8.39 17.72
N GLU A 4 17.69 8.52 17.16
CA GLU A 4 18.17 7.80 16.00
C GLU A 4 18.20 6.28 16.22
N ASP A 5 18.22 5.81 17.47
CA ASP A 5 18.21 4.38 17.79
C ASP A 5 16.87 3.70 17.42
N TYR A 6 15.79 4.47 17.26
CA TYR A 6 14.45 4.00 16.86
C TYR A 6 14.24 3.92 15.35
N PHE A 7 15.18 4.41 14.55
CA PHE A 7 14.99 4.56 13.11
C PHE A 7 16.05 3.82 12.29
N ASP A 8 15.62 3.30 11.14
CA ASP A 8 16.49 2.82 10.07
C ASP A 8 16.44 3.84 8.92
N PHE A 9 17.60 4.43 8.60
CA PHE A 9 17.76 5.40 7.52
C PHE A 9 18.25 4.69 6.26
N PHE A 10 17.34 4.31 5.36
CA PHE A 10 17.70 3.63 4.11
C PHE A 10 18.18 4.61 3.05
N THR A 11 17.47 5.73 2.91
CA THR A 11 17.83 6.84 2.04
C THR A 11 17.39 8.16 2.69
N PRO A 12 17.83 9.33 2.21
CA PRO A 12 17.37 10.61 2.73
C PRO A 12 15.83 10.78 2.73
N ASN A 13 15.13 10.06 1.84
CA ASN A 13 13.67 10.10 1.68
C ASN A 13 12.98 8.80 2.16
N ASP A 14 13.69 7.90 2.84
CA ASP A 14 13.14 6.64 3.37
C ASP A 14 13.69 6.38 4.77
N ILE A 15 12.93 6.84 5.77
CA ILE A 15 13.21 6.68 7.20
C ILE A 15 12.11 5.79 7.79
N ARG A 16 12.50 4.67 8.39
CA ARG A 16 11.55 3.68 8.94
C ARG A 16 11.75 3.46 10.42
N LEU A 17 10.68 3.05 11.09
CA LEU A 17 10.75 2.54 12.46
C LEU A 17 11.52 1.22 12.48
N LYS A 18 12.54 1.15 13.33
CA LYS A 18 13.49 0.03 13.42
C LYS A 18 12.78 -1.29 13.67
N GLY A 19 13.18 -2.30 12.91
CA GLY A 19 12.57 -3.64 12.97
C GLY A 19 11.18 -3.72 12.33
N THR A 20 10.71 -2.67 11.65
CA THR A 20 9.42 -2.64 10.97
C THR A 20 9.57 -2.16 9.51
N ARG A 21 8.47 -2.23 8.74
CA ARG A 21 8.37 -1.60 7.42
C ARG A 21 7.55 -0.30 7.45
N VAL A 22 7.28 0.24 8.64
CA VAL A 22 6.47 1.45 8.80
C VAL A 22 7.39 2.65 8.70
N GLY A 23 7.18 3.48 7.68
CA GLY A 23 7.87 4.76 7.53
C GLY A 23 7.38 5.78 8.55
N ILE A 24 8.25 6.73 8.92
CA ILE A 24 7.90 7.77 9.90
C ILE A 24 6.75 8.66 9.39
N GLU A 25 6.61 8.81 8.06
CA GLU A 25 5.54 9.57 7.42
C GLU A 25 4.15 9.07 7.80
N ASN A 26 3.98 7.77 8.05
CA ASN A 26 2.69 7.20 8.44
C ASN A 26 2.29 7.71 9.82
N ILE A 27 3.23 7.70 10.77
CA ILE A 27 3.00 8.19 12.14
C ILE A 27 2.75 9.70 12.13
N LEU A 28 3.57 10.44 11.38
CA LEU A 28 3.44 11.88 11.29
C LEU A 28 2.16 12.30 10.58
N TYR A 29 1.69 11.55 9.59
CA TYR A 29 0.43 11.82 8.92
C TYR A 29 -0.76 11.71 9.88
N GLU A 30 -0.82 10.61 10.65
CA GLU A 30 -1.87 10.41 11.66
C GLU A 30 -1.83 11.49 12.75
N TYR A 31 -0.63 11.83 13.25
CA TYR A 31 -0.47 12.87 14.26
C TYR A 31 -0.83 14.28 13.74
N ILE A 32 -0.29 14.68 12.59
CA ILE A 32 -0.39 16.06 12.09
C ILE A 32 -1.74 16.30 11.42
N HIS A 33 -2.23 15.38 10.60
CA HIS A 33 -3.42 15.58 9.77
C HIS A 33 -4.68 14.96 10.37
N ARG A 34 -4.57 13.80 11.04
CA ARG A 34 -5.71 13.15 11.71
C ARG A 34 -5.89 13.56 13.17
N LYS A 35 -4.89 14.25 13.76
CA LYS A 35 -4.92 14.79 15.13
C LYS A 35 -5.11 13.70 16.19
N LEU A 36 -4.64 12.49 15.90
CA LEU A 36 -4.73 11.37 16.82
C LEU A 36 -3.68 11.46 17.92
N SER A 37 -4.01 10.93 19.09
CA SER A 37 -3.05 10.76 20.17
C SER A 37 -2.02 9.67 19.82
N PRO A 38 -0.82 9.68 20.44
CA PRO A 38 0.16 8.62 20.27
C PRO A 38 -0.39 7.21 20.54
N GLU A 39 -1.27 7.07 21.54
CA GLU A 39 -1.92 5.82 21.91
C GLU A 39 -2.94 5.36 20.86
N GLU A 40 -3.72 6.28 20.28
CA GLU A 40 -4.62 5.96 19.18
C GLU A 40 -3.84 5.54 17.92
N ILE A 41 -2.69 6.19 17.67
CA ILE A 41 -1.82 5.86 16.54
C ILE A 41 -1.25 4.45 16.71
N GLU A 42 -0.69 4.12 17.88
CA GLU A 42 -0.11 2.79 18.14
C GLU A 42 -1.10 1.66 17.85
N GLN A 43 -2.36 1.83 18.25
CA GLN A 43 -3.42 0.84 18.03
C GLN A 43 -3.72 0.58 16.54
N GLN A 44 -3.38 1.49 15.63
CA GLN A 44 -3.58 1.29 14.19
C GLN A 44 -2.54 0.36 13.56
N PHE A 45 -1.40 0.13 14.21
CA PHE A 45 -0.27 -0.60 13.66
C PHE A 45 0.10 -1.79 14.52
N ARG A 46 0.08 -2.99 13.92
CA ARG A 46 0.35 -4.25 14.65
C ARG A 46 1.81 -4.46 15.06
N THR A 47 2.74 -3.69 14.49
CA THR A 47 4.18 -4.00 14.56
C THR A 47 5.01 -2.90 15.21
N ILE A 48 4.41 -1.78 15.59
CA ILE A 48 5.13 -0.66 16.20
C ILE A 48 4.86 -0.63 17.69
N THR A 49 5.72 0.03 18.45
CA THR A 49 5.50 0.26 19.89
C THR A 49 5.08 1.70 20.14
N LEU A 50 4.41 1.94 21.26
CA LEU A 50 4.05 3.30 21.70
C LEU A 50 5.30 4.19 21.85
N GLU A 51 6.40 3.60 22.30
CA GLU A 51 7.69 4.26 22.42
C GLU A 51 8.22 4.75 21.06
N GLN A 52 8.09 3.94 20.00
CA GLN A 52 8.45 4.32 18.64
C GLN A 52 7.57 5.48 18.11
N VAL A 53 6.28 5.48 18.46
CA VAL A 53 5.36 6.58 18.10
C VAL A 53 5.83 7.88 18.77
N TYR A 54 6.07 7.86 20.08
CA TYR A 54 6.57 9.03 20.79
C TYR A 54 7.93 9.48 20.27
N ALA A 55 8.86 8.56 19.99
CA ALA A 55 10.16 8.89 19.42
C ALA A 55 10.01 9.61 18.06
N THR A 56 9.09 9.14 17.21
CA THR A 56 8.81 9.77 15.91
C THR A 56 8.25 11.17 16.06
N ILE A 57 7.29 11.35 16.96
CA ILE A 57 6.70 12.66 17.24
C ILE A 57 7.77 13.60 17.80
N LEU A 58 8.57 13.14 18.76
CA LEU A 58 9.65 13.93 19.33
C LEU A 58 10.70 14.32 18.27
N TYR A 59 11.10 13.39 17.40
CA TYR A 59 12.00 13.64 16.28
C TYR A 59 11.48 14.74 15.35
N TYR A 60 10.19 14.70 15.01
CA TYR A 60 9.54 15.79 14.26
C TYR A 60 9.51 17.10 15.04
N LEU A 61 9.19 17.08 16.33
CA LEU A 61 9.11 18.30 17.14
C LEU A 61 10.47 18.97 17.34
N SER A 62 11.56 18.18 17.37
CA SER A 62 12.93 18.65 17.49
C SER A 62 13.45 19.35 16.23
N ASP A 63 13.02 18.93 15.03
CA ASP A 63 13.33 19.61 13.78
C ASP A 63 12.13 19.63 12.83
N ARG A 64 11.14 20.45 13.19
CA ARG A 64 9.88 20.56 12.44
C ARG A 64 10.09 21.03 11.00
N LYS A 65 11.15 21.81 10.75
CA LYS A 65 11.41 22.38 9.43
C LYS A 65 11.88 21.29 8.47
N THR A 66 12.90 20.52 8.85
CA THR A 66 13.48 19.48 7.99
C THR A 66 12.51 18.31 7.86
N VAL A 67 11.98 17.81 8.97
CA VAL A 67 11.08 16.65 8.98
C VAL A 67 9.71 17.00 8.38
N GLY A 68 9.24 18.24 8.58
CA GLY A 68 8.03 18.73 7.92
C GLY A 68 8.20 18.83 6.39
N LYS A 69 9.39 19.24 5.92
CA LYS A 69 9.70 19.22 4.48
C LYS A 69 9.71 17.79 3.94
N TYR A 70 10.36 16.85 4.64
CA TYR A 70 10.35 15.43 4.27
C TYR A 70 8.91 14.91 4.06
N LEU A 71 8.01 15.18 5.02
CA LEU A 71 6.62 14.75 4.92
C LEU A 71 5.89 15.40 3.74
N ALA A 72 6.10 16.70 3.52
CA ALA A 72 5.48 17.42 2.40
C ALA A 72 5.96 16.88 1.04
N ASP A 73 7.26 16.62 0.89
CA ASP A 73 7.84 16.03 -0.33
C ASP A 73 7.23 14.64 -0.59
N TRP A 74 7.08 13.82 0.46
CA TRP A 74 6.47 12.49 0.35
C TRP A 74 4.99 12.55 -0.10
N LEU A 75 4.21 13.48 0.47
CA LEU A 75 2.80 13.68 0.10
C LEU A 75 2.65 14.11 -1.36
N GLU A 76 3.46 15.07 -1.80
CA GLU A 76 3.45 15.57 -3.17
C GLU A 76 3.88 14.49 -4.17
N TRP A 77 4.95 13.75 -3.85
CA TRP A 77 5.37 12.61 -4.67
C TRP A 77 4.25 11.57 -4.79
N GLY A 78 3.60 11.19 -3.68
CA GLY A 78 2.48 10.26 -3.69
C GLY A 78 1.30 10.75 -4.53
N HIS A 79 1.02 12.06 -4.53
CA HIS A 79 0.00 12.66 -5.38
C HIS A 79 0.36 12.57 -6.87
N GLN A 80 1.60 12.88 -7.22
CA GLN A 80 2.09 12.78 -8.59
C GLN A 80 2.06 11.34 -9.11
N GLN A 81 2.48 10.37 -8.29
CA GLN A 81 2.43 8.95 -8.68
C GLN A 81 1.00 8.47 -8.91
N ARG A 82 0.04 8.84 -8.06
CA ARG A 82 -1.38 8.49 -8.26
C ARG A 82 -1.91 9.07 -9.58
N LYS A 83 -1.64 10.36 -9.85
CA LYS A 83 -2.01 10.99 -11.12
C LYS A 83 -1.39 10.28 -12.32
N ALA A 84 -0.11 9.94 -12.26
CA ALA A 84 0.57 9.23 -13.33
C ALA A 84 -0.03 7.84 -13.59
N GLN A 85 -0.38 7.11 -12.53
CA GLN A 85 -1.05 5.80 -12.62
C GLN A 85 -2.47 5.91 -13.19
N ASP A 86 -3.21 6.96 -12.85
CA ASP A 86 -4.55 7.19 -13.40
C ASP A 86 -4.51 7.54 -14.89
N MET A 87 -3.51 8.33 -15.32
CA MET A 87 -3.30 8.69 -16.72
C MET A 87 -2.78 7.52 -17.56
N ASN A 88 -1.99 6.62 -16.96
CA ASN A 88 -1.41 5.47 -17.64
C ASN A 88 -1.59 4.18 -16.82
N PRO A 89 -2.82 3.65 -16.73
CA PRO A 89 -3.10 2.48 -15.92
C PRO A 89 -2.46 1.23 -16.54
N HIS A 90 -1.85 0.40 -15.71
CA HIS A 90 -1.26 -0.86 -16.16
C HIS A 90 -2.33 -1.75 -16.85
N PRO A 91 -2.00 -2.53 -17.90
CA PRO A 91 -2.97 -3.37 -18.61
C PRO A 91 -3.77 -4.32 -17.70
N GLY A 92 -3.17 -4.79 -16.61
CA GLY A 92 -3.86 -5.60 -15.60
C GLY A 92 -5.00 -4.86 -14.89
N ILE A 93 -4.85 -3.55 -14.64
CA ILE A 93 -5.87 -2.70 -14.03
C ILE A 93 -6.99 -2.41 -15.03
N ILE A 94 -6.67 -2.18 -16.31
CA ILE A 94 -7.66 -2.02 -17.37
C ILE A 94 -8.54 -3.27 -17.43
N ARG A 95 -7.92 -4.47 -17.54
CA ARG A 95 -8.65 -5.75 -17.53
C ARG A 95 -9.50 -5.95 -16.27
N LEU A 96 -9.00 -5.54 -15.11
CA LEU A 96 -9.76 -5.61 -13.86
C LEU A 96 -10.99 -4.70 -13.89
N ARG A 97 -10.83 -3.45 -14.34
CA ARG A 97 -11.91 -2.45 -14.45
C ARG A 97 -12.99 -2.93 -15.43
N GLU A 98 -12.61 -3.43 -16.60
CA GLU A 98 -13.54 -4.00 -17.59
C GLU A 98 -14.31 -5.20 -17.01
N ARG A 99 -13.61 -6.09 -16.29
CA ARG A 99 -14.24 -7.25 -15.66
C ARG A 99 -15.25 -6.85 -14.59
N ILE A 100 -14.92 -5.86 -13.76
CA ILE A 100 -15.84 -5.31 -12.75
C ILE A 100 -17.04 -4.64 -13.42
N ALA A 101 -16.83 -3.85 -14.48
CA ALA A 101 -17.91 -3.20 -15.21
C ALA A 101 -18.89 -4.21 -15.82
N LYS A 102 -18.38 -5.35 -16.31
CA LYS A 102 -19.19 -6.37 -16.97
C LYS A 102 -19.94 -7.30 -16.00
N TYR A 103 -19.33 -7.64 -14.88
CA TYR A 103 -19.82 -8.71 -13.99
C TYR A 103 -20.12 -8.25 -12.56
N GLY A 104 -19.87 -6.97 -12.25
CA GLY A 104 -19.91 -6.45 -10.89
C GLY A 104 -18.69 -6.86 -10.07
N SER A 105 -18.70 -6.48 -8.79
CA SER A 105 -17.62 -6.76 -7.84
C SER A 105 -17.86 -8.01 -7.00
N ASP A 106 -18.94 -8.76 -7.25
CA ASP A 106 -19.33 -9.93 -6.46
C ASP A 106 -18.32 -11.08 -6.64
N PRO A 107 -17.64 -11.52 -5.58
CA PRO A 107 -16.67 -12.62 -5.63
C PRO A 107 -17.25 -13.93 -6.18
N GLU A 108 -18.52 -14.24 -5.88
CA GLU A 108 -19.13 -15.50 -6.30
C GLU A 108 -19.39 -15.52 -7.82
N VAL A 109 -19.72 -14.37 -8.40
CA VAL A 109 -19.83 -14.22 -9.86
C VAL A 109 -18.49 -14.47 -10.54
N HIS A 110 -17.39 -13.93 -10.01
CA HIS A 110 -16.05 -14.15 -10.57
C HIS A 110 -15.57 -15.60 -10.42
N LYS A 111 -15.96 -16.28 -9.33
CA LYS A 111 -15.68 -17.70 -9.11
C LYS A 111 -16.38 -18.56 -10.16
N ALA A 112 -17.67 -18.36 -10.37
CA ALA A 112 -18.45 -19.08 -11.37
C ALA A 112 -17.93 -18.87 -12.81
N ILE A 113 -17.51 -17.64 -13.16
CA ILE A 113 -16.90 -17.34 -14.48
C ILE A 113 -15.60 -18.12 -14.66
N ARG A 114 -14.73 -18.13 -13.65
CA ARG A 114 -13.46 -18.86 -13.70
C ARG A 114 -13.67 -20.36 -13.87
N ASP A 115 -14.63 -20.93 -13.14
CA ASP A 115 -14.94 -22.35 -13.21
C ASP A 115 -15.52 -22.72 -14.59
N ARG A 116 -16.40 -21.89 -15.15
CA ARG A 116 -16.94 -22.06 -16.51
C ARG A 116 -15.85 -21.97 -17.59
N GLN A 117 -14.90 -21.03 -17.44
CA GLN A 117 -13.76 -20.91 -18.36
C GLN A 117 -12.84 -22.14 -18.28
N LYS A 118 -12.58 -22.67 -17.08
CA LYS A 118 -11.82 -23.92 -16.92
C LYS A 118 -12.50 -25.11 -17.59
N LEU A 119 -13.83 -25.24 -17.42
CA LEU A 119 -14.63 -26.29 -18.07
C LEU A 119 -14.51 -26.22 -19.59
N ALA A 120 -14.67 -25.03 -20.19
CA ALA A 120 -14.53 -24.82 -21.63
C ALA A 120 -13.12 -25.13 -22.16
N THR A 121 -12.06 -24.81 -21.41
CA THR A 121 -10.68 -25.17 -21.80
C THR A 121 -10.48 -26.69 -21.80
N ILE A 122 -11.07 -27.40 -20.85
CA ILE A 122 -10.98 -28.87 -20.76
C ILE A 122 -11.71 -29.53 -21.94
N GLU A 123 -12.88 -29.02 -22.33
CA GLU A 123 -13.65 -29.51 -23.48
C GLU A 123 -12.86 -29.34 -24.79
N ASN A 124 -12.31 -28.16 -25.05
CA ASN A 124 -11.47 -27.91 -26.24
C ASN A 124 -10.21 -28.81 -26.29
N THR A 125 -9.64 -29.15 -25.14
CA THR A 125 -8.43 -30.01 -25.11
C THR A 125 -8.77 -31.47 -25.44
N LYS A 126 -9.99 -31.93 -25.16
CA LYS A 126 -10.45 -33.29 -25.49
C LYS A 126 -10.76 -33.46 -26.97
N GLU A 127 -11.30 -32.44 -27.64
CA GLU A 127 -11.60 -32.48 -29.08
C GLU A 127 -10.34 -32.47 -29.96
N VAL A 128 -9.27 -31.79 -29.53
CA VAL A 128 -7.98 -31.78 -30.25
C VAL A 128 -7.24 -33.13 -30.16
N GLY A 129 -7.52 -33.94 -29.14
CA GLY A 129 -6.91 -35.27 -28.95
C GLY A 129 -7.51 -36.40 -29.80
N ASP A 130 -8.67 -36.19 -30.43
CA ASP A 130 -9.43 -37.24 -31.15
C ASP A 130 -9.31 -37.14 -32.69
N THR A 131 -8.54 -36.18 -33.21
CA THR A 131 -8.33 -35.98 -34.66
C THR A 131 -7.01 -36.55 -35.20
N SER A 132 -6.30 -37.37 -34.42
CA SER A 132 -5.10 -38.11 -34.87
C SER A 132 -5.35 -39.62 -34.88
N LYS A 133 -6.05 -40.12 -35.90
CA LYS A 133 -6.05 -41.52 -36.31
C LYS A 133 -6.18 -41.65 -37.82
#